data_AF-A0A0A1TGQ1-F1
#
_entry.id   AF-A0A0A1TGQ1-F1
#
_cell.length_a   1.000
_cell.length_b   1.000
_cell.length_c   1.000
_cell.angle_alpha   90.00
_cell.angle_beta   90.00
_cell.angle_gamma   90.00
#
_symmetry.space_group_name_H-M   'P 1'
#
loop_
_entity.id
_entity.type
_entity.pdbx_description
1 polymer ?
#
loop_
_entity_poly.entity_id
_entity_poly.type
_entity_poly.pdbx_seq_one_letter_code
_entity_poly.pdbx_strand_id
1 'polypeptide(L)'
;MSAPYSAEKLVEIITDFFKFLATLHLDPAELEYPPPGGWPNVINNNGGRWKHKDVIYIMSHIPCFTGPEATVHYKSKLVDYSTVDIDELKEDMASSAESTAFESSEGEERSPRYFFYIALGRESGGCQMLVNIKDGEVIEEALAYGDEGPVDIQDYFEDLKLKYRDMHLISCRGYITLEPKDVDEREDTIDEDEVLSQTENWGTDLDIQYIRQIYREHGWPDKFRRSDAEATVNCHMERCQERRGETWEHNDDTTVWD
;
A
#
# COMPACT_ATOMS: atom_id res chain seq x y z
N MET A 1 11.07 23.35 -16.30
CA MET A 1 11.99 23.22 -15.15
C MET A 1 12.66 21.85 -15.21
N SER A 2 13.81 21.64 -14.57
CA SER A 2 14.40 20.29 -14.45
C SER A 2 13.62 19.48 -13.41
N ALA A 3 13.53 18.16 -13.58
CA ALA A 3 12.89 17.30 -12.59
C ALA A 3 13.59 17.45 -11.22
N PRO A 4 12.86 17.47 -10.09
CA PRO A 4 13.44 17.69 -8.77
C PRO A 4 14.30 16.51 -8.30
N TYR A 5 14.00 15.30 -8.77
CA TYR A 5 14.74 14.09 -8.46
C TYR A 5 15.32 13.44 -9.72
N SER A 6 16.49 12.79 -9.58
CA SER A 6 16.96 11.86 -10.60
C SER A 6 16.22 10.53 -10.51
N ALA A 7 16.26 9.73 -11.56
CA ALA A 7 15.65 8.41 -11.57
C ALA A 7 16.25 7.50 -10.48
N GLU A 8 17.58 7.58 -10.26
CA GLU A 8 18.25 6.84 -9.19
C GLU A 8 17.80 7.27 -7.80
N LYS A 9 17.56 8.58 -7.60
CA LYS A 9 17.06 9.08 -6.32
C LYS A 9 15.63 8.62 -6.05
N LEU A 10 14.78 8.59 -7.07
CA LEU A 10 13.43 8.03 -6.96
C LEU A 10 13.46 6.53 -6.60
N VAL A 11 14.34 5.75 -7.23
CA VAL A 11 14.56 4.34 -6.86
C VAL A 11 15.00 4.21 -5.40
N GLU A 12 15.91 5.07 -4.92
CA GLU A 12 16.35 5.08 -3.52
C GLU A 12 15.19 5.34 -2.55
N ILE A 13 14.37 6.37 -2.82
CA ILE A 13 13.21 6.75 -1.99
C ILE A 13 12.21 5.59 -1.90
N ILE A 14 11.81 5.01 -3.04
CA ILE A 14 10.84 3.90 -3.08
C ILE A 14 11.42 2.66 -2.39
N THR A 15 12.71 2.36 -2.63
CA THR A 15 13.40 1.23 -1.98
C THR A 15 13.44 1.37 -0.46
N ASP A 16 13.69 2.58 0.04
CA ASP A 16 13.71 2.86 1.47
C ASP A 16 12.33 2.65 2.10
N PHE A 17 11.27 3.11 1.42
CA PHE A 17 9.90 2.86 1.85
C PHE A 17 9.56 1.36 1.86
N PHE A 18 9.90 0.59 0.83
CA PHE A 18 9.65 -0.86 0.80
C PHE A 18 10.42 -1.61 1.88
N LYS A 19 11.66 -1.20 2.17
CA LYS A 19 12.42 -1.75 3.31
C LYS A 19 11.72 -1.46 4.64
N PHE A 20 11.17 -0.26 4.81
CA PHE A 20 10.39 0.07 5.99
C PHE A 20 9.15 -0.84 6.12
N LEU A 21 8.38 -1.05 5.05
CA LEU A 21 7.23 -1.97 5.09
C LEU A 21 7.65 -3.39 5.49
N ALA A 22 8.81 -3.85 5.03
CA ALA A 22 9.38 -5.14 5.42
C ALA A 22 9.77 -5.22 6.91
N THR A 23 10.03 -4.09 7.57
CA THR A 23 10.29 -4.08 9.03
C THR A 23 9.02 -4.13 9.87
N LEU A 24 7.85 -3.86 9.26
CA LEU A 24 6.58 -3.74 9.96
C LEU A 24 5.67 -4.94 9.69
N HIS A 25 5.00 -4.98 8.53
CA HIS A 25 3.97 -5.99 8.25
C HIS A 25 4.29 -6.89 7.06
N LEU A 26 5.09 -6.46 6.07
CA LEU A 26 5.45 -7.30 4.92
C LEU A 26 6.68 -8.16 5.22
N ASP A 27 6.79 -9.37 4.63
CA ASP A 27 7.89 -10.29 4.93
C ASP A 27 9.19 -9.83 4.26
N PRO A 28 10.28 -9.58 5.01
CA PRO A 28 11.59 -9.31 4.41
C PRO A 28 12.06 -10.38 3.43
N ALA A 29 11.64 -11.64 3.61
CA ALA A 29 11.98 -12.73 2.72
C ALA A 29 11.26 -12.65 1.37
N GLU A 30 10.13 -11.94 1.30
CA GLU A 30 9.36 -11.70 0.08
C GLU A 30 9.84 -10.44 -0.67
N LEU A 31 10.73 -9.62 -0.07
CA LEU A 31 11.30 -8.43 -0.71
C LEU A 31 12.48 -8.79 -1.63
N GLU A 32 12.22 -8.87 -2.93
CA GLU A 32 13.20 -9.20 -3.95
C GLU A 32 13.79 -7.96 -4.63
N TYR A 33 15.09 -8.02 -4.93
CA TYR A 33 15.83 -6.93 -5.58
C TYR A 33 16.09 -7.25 -7.05
N PRO A 34 16.03 -6.26 -7.95
CA PRO A 34 16.27 -6.46 -9.36
C PRO A 34 17.71 -6.93 -9.64
N PRO A 35 17.93 -7.72 -10.70
CA PRO A 35 19.28 -8.03 -11.16
C PRO A 35 19.98 -6.75 -11.65
N PRO A 36 21.32 -6.75 -11.85
CA PRO A 36 22.07 -5.55 -12.25
C PRO A 36 21.61 -4.86 -13.54
N GLY A 37 20.90 -5.59 -14.41
CA GLY A 37 20.32 -5.05 -15.63
C GLY A 37 18.90 -4.52 -15.49
N GLY A 38 18.25 -4.70 -14.34
CA GLY A 38 16.83 -4.46 -14.06
C GLY A 38 15.91 -5.64 -14.39
N TRP A 39 14.64 -5.56 -14.01
CA TRP A 39 13.65 -6.61 -14.23
C TRP A 39 13.45 -6.93 -15.73
N PRO A 40 13.73 -8.18 -16.18
CA PRO A 40 13.62 -8.55 -17.59
C PRO A 40 12.22 -8.36 -18.16
N ASN A 41 11.19 -8.57 -17.35
CA ASN A 41 9.79 -8.40 -17.72
C ASN A 41 9.49 -6.96 -18.21
N VAL A 42 9.97 -5.96 -17.48
CA VAL A 42 9.83 -4.54 -17.84
C VAL A 42 10.68 -4.18 -19.07
N ILE A 43 11.93 -4.65 -19.12
CA ILE A 43 12.91 -4.25 -20.14
C ILE A 43 12.57 -4.84 -21.52
N ASN A 44 12.09 -6.08 -21.54
CA ASN A 44 11.84 -6.81 -22.78
C ASN A 44 10.50 -6.43 -23.42
N ASN A 45 9.57 -5.77 -22.70
CA ASN A 45 8.30 -5.39 -23.28
C ASN A 45 8.44 -4.16 -24.23
N ASN A 46 8.39 -4.46 -25.54
CA ASN A 46 8.18 -3.54 -26.66
C ASN A 46 9.05 -2.26 -26.67
N GLY A 47 10.31 -2.38 -26.24
CA GLY A 47 11.34 -1.36 -26.44
C GLY A 47 11.12 -0.04 -25.68
N GLY A 48 10.33 -0.05 -24.60
CA GLY A 48 10.22 1.07 -23.66
C GLY A 48 9.64 2.38 -24.23
N ARG A 49 9.00 2.34 -25.41
CA ARG A 49 8.53 3.58 -26.09
C ARG A 49 7.20 4.12 -25.55
N TRP A 50 6.47 3.34 -24.77
CA TRP A 50 5.16 3.71 -24.24
C TRP A 50 5.25 4.61 -23.00
N LYS A 51 6.36 4.55 -22.23
CA LYS A 51 6.68 5.49 -21.14
C LYS A 51 7.90 6.35 -21.46
N HIS A 52 8.20 7.29 -20.57
CA HIS A 52 9.48 7.98 -20.54
C HIS A 52 10.59 7.00 -20.15
N LYS A 53 11.80 7.18 -20.69
CA LYS A 53 12.94 6.27 -20.43
C LYS A 53 13.26 6.13 -18.93
N ASP A 54 13.09 7.21 -18.17
CA ASP A 54 13.39 7.23 -16.73
C ASP A 54 12.31 6.49 -15.94
N VAL A 55 11.05 6.47 -16.40
CA VAL A 55 9.99 5.62 -15.82
C VAL A 55 10.34 4.15 -16.01
N ILE A 56 10.73 3.74 -17.22
CA ILE A 56 11.16 2.37 -17.51
C ILE A 56 12.36 1.97 -16.65
N TYR A 57 13.32 2.89 -16.46
CA TYR A 57 14.44 2.67 -15.56
C TYR A 57 13.95 2.42 -14.12
N ILE A 58 13.11 3.29 -13.56
CA ILE A 58 12.61 3.15 -12.19
C ILE A 58 11.84 1.84 -12.01
N MET A 59 10.84 1.57 -12.85
CA MET A 59 10.04 0.33 -12.80
C MET A 59 10.90 -0.94 -12.84
N SER A 60 12.02 -0.91 -13.58
CA SER A 60 12.94 -2.05 -13.68
C SER A 60 13.96 -2.13 -12.54
N HIS A 61 14.10 -1.09 -11.71
CA HIS A 61 15.15 -0.99 -10.69
C HIS A 61 14.63 -0.82 -9.26
N ILE A 62 13.31 -0.71 -9.05
CA ILE A 62 12.73 -0.81 -7.70
C ILE A 62 12.59 -2.28 -7.26
N PRO A 63 12.75 -2.59 -5.96
CA PRO A 63 12.43 -3.91 -5.40
C PRO A 63 10.94 -4.25 -5.59
N CYS A 64 10.59 -5.52 -5.46
CA CYS A 64 9.21 -5.98 -5.49
C CYS A 64 8.95 -6.96 -4.35
N PHE A 65 7.73 -6.99 -3.84
CA PHE A 65 7.28 -8.04 -2.93
C PHE A 65 6.62 -9.15 -3.73
N THR A 66 7.11 -10.38 -3.61
CA THR A 66 6.61 -11.55 -4.36
C THR A 66 5.47 -12.29 -3.66
N GLY A 67 5.14 -11.89 -2.42
CA GLY A 67 4.01 -12.41 -1.67
C GLY A 67 2.66 -11.95 -2.25
N PRO A 68 1.62 -12.82 -2.28
CA PRO A 68 0.31 -12.46 -2.81
C PRO A 68 -0.40 -11.35 -2.00
N GLU A 69 0.00 -11.13 -0.75
CA GLU A 69 -0.65 -10.22 0.18
C GLU A 69 0.13 -8.91 0.39
N ALA A 70 0.92 -8.49 -0.60
CA ALA A 70 1.72 -7.26 -0.55
C ALA A 70 0.84 -6.00 -0.60
N THR A 71 0.13 -5.69 0.48
CA THR A 71 -0.75 -4.52 0.60
C THR A 71 -0.04 -3.35 1.28
N VAL A 72 -0.39 -2.13 0.86
CA VAL A 72 0.24 -0.88 1.34
C VAL A 72 -0.76 0.15 1.86
N HIS A 73 -2.04 -0.04 1.57
CA HIS A 73 -3.12 0.85 1.99
C HIS A 73 -4.45 0.08 1.96
N TYR A 74 -5.55 0.73 2.34
CA TYR A 74 -6.91 0.20 2.20
C TYR A 74 -7.17 -0.29 0.77
N LYS A 75 -7.48 -1.59 0.62
CA LYS A 75 -7.69 -2.29 -0.66
C LYS A 75 -6.68 -1.94 -1.75
N SER A 76 -5.40 -1.84 -1.37
CA SER A 76 -4.30 -1.40 -2.23
C SER A 76 -3.18 -2.44 -2.27
N LYS A 77 -2.87 -2.96 -3.45
CA LYS A 77 -1.83 -3.98 -3.67
C LYS A 77 -0.64 -3.39 -4.40
N LEU A 78 0.57 -3.63 -3.89
CA LEU A 78 1.82 -3.24 -4.54
C LEU A 78 1.96 -3.95 -5.89
N VAL A 79 2.50 -3.24 -6.88
CA VAL A 79 2.78 -3.82 -8.21
C VAL A 79 4.09 -4.60 -8.16
N ASP A 80 4.03 -5.89 -8.49
CA ASP A 80 5.22 -6.72 -8.69
C ASP A 80 5.73 -6.61 -10.12
N TYR A 81 6.63 -5.64 -10.36
CA TYR A 81 7.23 -5.43 -11.68
C TYR A 81 8.10 -6.60 -12.18
N SER A 82 8.49 -7.52 -11.30
CA SER A 82 9.23 -8.71 -11.71
C SER A 82 8.36 -9.69 -12.51
N THR A 83 7.04 -9.69 -12.29
CA THR A 83 6.09 -10.65 -12.88
C THR A 83 4.83 -10.06 -13.54
N VAL A 84 4.47 -8.79 -13.27
CA VAL A 84 3.24 -8.17 -13.77
C VAL A 84 3.06 -8.30 -15.28
N ASP A 85 1.83 -8.54 -15.74
CA ASP A 85 1.54 -8.41 -17.17
C ASP A 85 1.58 -6.92 -17.57
N ILE A 86 2.62 -6.55 -18.32
CA ILE A 86 2.84 -5.17 -18.72
C ILE A 86 1.82 -4.72 -19.79
N ASP A 87 1.22 -5.62 -20.55
CA ASP A 87 0.19 -5.25 -21.52
C ASP A 87 -1.14 -4.99 -20.82
N GLU A 88 -1.50 -5.80 -19.83
CA GLU A 88 -2.66 -5.54 -18.95
C GLU A 88 -2.51 -4.22 -18.18
N LEU A 89 -1.33 -3.96 -17.59
CA LEU A 89 -1.05 -2.70 -16.91
C LEU A 89 -1.17 -1.47 -17.83
N LYS A 90 -0.92 -1.63 -19.15
CA LYS A 90 -1.14 -0.55 -20.12
C LYS A 90 -2.62 -0.34 -20.40
N GLU A 91 -3.39 -1.40 -20.48
CA GLU A 91 -4.84 -1.33 -20.69
C GLU A 91 -5.51 -0.64 -19.50
N ASP A 92 -5.12 -1.02 -18.28
CA ASP A 92 -5.54 -0.34 -17.04
C ASP A 92 -5.23 1.15 -17.08
N MET A 93 -3.97 1.53 -17.34
CA MET A 93 -3.62 2.95 -17.42
C MET A 93 -4.32 3.70 -18.54
N ALA A 94 -4.60 3.04 -19.66
CA ALA A 94 -5.35 3.66 -20.75
C ALA A 94 -6.81 3.91 -20.35
N SER A 95 -7.41 2.97 -19.62
CA SER A 95 -8.77 3.11 -19.07
C SER A 95 -8.81 4.20 -17.99
N SER A 96 -7.87 4.20 -17.05
CA SER A 96 -7.79 5.20 -15.98
C SER A 96 -7.47 6.59 -16.52
N ALA A 97 -6.79 6.72 -17.66
CA ALA A 97 -6.52 8.03 -18.26
C ALA A 97 -7.77 8.80 -18.69
N GLU A 98 -8.94 8.14 -18.76
CA GLU A 98 -10.22 8.81 -19.01
C GLU A 98 -10.80 9.47 -17.75
N SER A 99 -10.39 9.04 -16.54
CA SER A 99 -10.93 9.48 -15.25
C SER A 99 -9.91 10.10 -14.30
N THR A 100 -8.63 9.77 -14.42
CA THR A 100 -7.56 10.26 -13.55
C THR A 100 -6.95 11.53 -14.14
N ALA A 101 -6.95 12.61 -13.37
CA ALA A 101 -6.28 13.85 -13.75
C ALA A 101 -4.76 13.68 -13.57
N PHE A 102 -4.02 13.63 -14.69
CA PHE A 102 -2.54 13.61 -14.65
C PHE A 102 -1.98 15.03 -14.46
N GLU A 103 -2.42 15.70 -13.40
CA GLU A 103 -2.03 17.07 -13.08
C GLU A 103 -0.92 17.06 -12.01
N SER A 104 -0.01 18.03 -12.12
CA SER A 104 0.99 18.31 -11.08
C SER A 104 0.42 19.23 -9.99
N SER A 105 1.12 19.38 -8.86
CA SER A 105 0.69 20.31 -7.80
C SER A 105 0.64 21.78 -8.26
N GLU A 106 1.31 22.12 -9.36
CA GLU A 106 1.24 23.44 -10.00
C GLU A 106 0.01 23.62 -10.92
N GLY A 107 -0.85 22.61 -11.05
CA GLY A 107 -2.00 22.59 -11.96
C GLY A 107 -1.62 22.38 -13.43
N GLU A 108 -0.38 21.95 -13.71
CA GLU A 108 0.05 21.65 -15.07
C GLU A 108 -0.28 20.19 -15.43
N GLU A 109 -1.04 19.99 -16.51
CA GLU A 109 -1.27 18.66 -17.10
C GLU A 109 0.03 18.04 -17.59
N ARG A 110 0.23 16.77 -17.27
CA ARG A 110 1.41 15.98 -17.61
C ARG A 110 1.04 14.83 -18.53
N SER A 111 1.96 14.49 -19.43
CA SER A 111 1.79 13.31 -20.26
C SER A 111 1.75 12.05 -19.37
N PRO A 112 0.81 11.12 -19.59
CA PRO A 112 0.77 9.83 -18.89
C PRO A 112 2.06 9.03 -18.99
N ARG A 113 2.94 9.37 -19.95
CA ARG A 113 4.27 8.76 -20.11
C ARG A 113 5.22 8.98 -18.93
N TYR A 114 4.95 9.97 -18.07
CA TYR A 114 5.74 10.26 -16.86
C TYR A 114 5.21 9.58 -15.60
N PHE A 115 4.14 8.80 -15.70
CA PHE A 115 3.50 8.16 -14.56
C PHE A 115 3.74 6.66 -14.54
N PHE A 116 3.75 6.05 -13.36
CA PHE A 116 3.66 4.61 -13.17
C PHE A 116 3.02 4.30 -11.82
N TYR A 117 2.49 3.10 -11.66
CA TYR A 117 1.85 2.65 -10.42
C TYR A 117 2.88 2.11 -9.42
N ILE A 118 2.78 2.52 -8.17
CA ILE A 118 3.42 1.80 -7.06
C ILE A 118 2.45 0.75 -6.50
N ALA A 119 1.17 1.10 -6.44
CA ALA A 119 0.11 0.23 -5.97
C ALA A 119 -1.17 0.45 -6.78
N LEU A 120 -1.94 -0.63 -6.92
CA LEU A 120 -3.26 -0.64 -7.56
C LEU A 120 -4.33 -0.78 -6.48
N GLY A 121 -5.26 0.17 -6.48
CA GLY A 121 -6.49 0.10 -5.68
C GLY A 121 -7.46 -0.91 -6.27
N ARG A 122 -8.32 -1.49 -5.43
CA ARG A 122 -9.40 -2.39 -5.87
C ARG A 122 -10.72 -2.06 -5.23
N GLU A 123 -11.77 -2.36 -5.98
CA GLU A 123 -13.15 -2.07 -5.59
C GLU A 123 -13.36 -0.58 -5.25
N SER A 124 -14.56 -0.23 -4.80
CA SER A 124 -14.84 1.12 -4.34
C SER A 124 -14.04 1.46 -3.09
N GLY A 125 -13.38 2.62 -3.09
CA GLY A 125 -12.57 3.10 -1.97
C GLY A 125 -11.14 2.58 -1.93
N GLY A 126 -10.78 1.57 -2.73
CA GLY A 126 -9.40 1.10 -2.79
C GLY A 126 -8.43 2.18 -3.26
N CYS A 127 -7.28 2.24 -2.61
CA CYS A 127 -6.31 3.29 -2.84
C CYS A 127 -5.31 2.88 -3.93
N GLN A 128 -5.27 3.63 -5.03
CA GLN A 128 -4.22 3.50 -6.04
C GLN A 128 -3.18 4.60 -5.87
N MET A 129 -1.91 4.29 -6.16
CA MET A 129 -0.80 5.20 -5.99
C MET A 129 -0.02 5.33 -7.29
N LEU A 130 -0.04 6.53 -7.89
CA LEU A 130 0.71 6.86 -9.09
C LEU A 130 1.88 7.78 -8.77
N VAL A 131 3.04 7.53 -9.37
CA VAL A 131 4.21 8.42 -9.24
C VAL A 131 4.39 9.22 -10.52
N ASN A 132 4.32 10.54 -10.42
CA ASN A 132 4.73 11.50 -11.43
C ASN A 132 6.24 11.76 -11.33
N ILE A 133 7.05 11.14 -12.20
CA ILE A 133 8.51 11.29 -12.10
C ILE A 133 9.01 12.67 -12.55
N LYS A 134 8.19 13.43 -13.27
CA LYS A 134 8.62 14.71 -13.84
C LYS A 134 8.65 15.79 -12.78
N ASP A 135 7.66 15.77 -11.89
CA ASP A 135 7.53 16.72 -10.79
C ASP A 135 7.90 16.10 -9.43
N GLY A 136 8.18 14.79 -9.40
CA GLY A 136 8.62 14.11 -8.19
C GLY A 136 7.50 13.91 -7.18
N GLU A 137 6.29 13.63 -7.66
CA GLU A 137 5.08 13.63 -6.84
C GLU A 137 4.40 12.25 -6.84
N VAL A 138 3.67 11.95 -5.77
CA VAL A 138 2.72 10.84 -5.68
C VAL A 138 1.31 11.40 -5.74
N ILE A 139 0.47 10.74 -6.51
CA ILE A 139 -0.98 10.93 -6.52
C ILE A 139 -1.58 9.70 -5.85
N GLU A 140 -2.22 9.94 -4.70
CA GLU A 140 -3.05 8.96 -4.02
C GLU A 140 -4.50 9.16 -4.47
N GLU A 141 -5.10 8.14 -5.07
CA GLU A 141 -6.49 8.19 -5.54
C GLU A 141 -7.30 7.07 -4.89
N ALA A 142 -8.37 7.42 -4.19
CA ALA A 142 -9.36 6.48 -3.72
C ALA A 142 -10.37 6.21 -4.84
N LEU A 143 -10.42 4.98 -5.34
CA LEU A 143 -11.31 4.60 -6.44
C LEU A 143 -12.78 4.95 -6.12
N ALA A 144 -13.46 5.57 -7.09
CA ALA A 144 -14.82 6.13 -6.99
C ALA A 144 -14.97 7.41 -6.14
N TYR A 145 -13.92 7.89 -5.48
CA TYR A 145 -13.94 9.10 -4.65
C TYR A 145 -12.97 10.21 -5.13
N GLY A 146 -11.97 9.85 -5.93
CA GLY A 146 -11.00 10.77 -6.53
C GLY A 146 -9.70 10.86 -5.72
N ASP A 147 -8.83 11.80 -6.11
CA ASP A 147 -7.54 12.04 -5.46
C ASP A 147 -7.56 13.26 -4.53
N GLU A 148 -6.61 13.29 -3.57
CA GLU A 148 -6.39 14.43 -2.66
C GLU A 148 -5.37 15.44 -3.21
N GLY A 149 -4.95 15.28 -4.46
CA GLY A 149 -3.94 16.07 -5.14
C GLY A 149 -2.52 15.50 -5.02
N PRO A 150 -1.58 15.96 -5.86
CA PRO A 150 -0.20 15.48 -5.85
C PRO A 150 0.58 15.98 -4.63
N VAL A 151 1.39 15.09 -4.05
CA VAL A 151 2.29 15.38 -2.91
C VAL A 151 3.72 15.03 -3.29
N ASP A 152 4.72 15.79 -2.84
CA ASP A 152 6.14 15.42 -3.03
C ASP A 152 6.38 13.97 -2.57
N ILE A 153 7.07 13.18 -3.39
CA ILE A 153 7.24 11.74 -3.16
C ILE A 153 7.96 11.42 -1.84
N GLN A 154 8.90 12.26 -1.42
CA GLN A 154 9.62 12.05 -0.18
C GLN A 154 8.71 12.38 1.01
N ASP A 155 8.02 13.51 0.96
CA ASP A 155 7.07 13.91 2.01
C ASP A 155 5.91 12.89 2.13
N TYR A 156 5.40 12.41 1.00
CA TYR A 156 4.33 11.40 0.96
C TYR A 156 4.74 10.09 1.64
N PHE A 157 5.89 9.52 1.30
CA PHE A 157 6.32 8.27 1.91
C PHE A 157 6.75 8.44 3.37
N GLU A 158 7.27 9.59 3.79
CA GLU A 158 7.52 9.87 5.21
C GLU A 158 6.20 9.99 6.01
N ASP A 159 5.19 10.66 5.47
CA ASP A 159 3.85 10.70 6.07
C ASP A 159 3.23 9.29 6.16
N LEU A 160 3.34 8.50 5.10
CA LEU A 160 2.80 7.13 5.08
C LEU A 160 3.51 6.23 6.10
N LYS A 161 4.83 6.38 6.28
CA LYS A 161 5.58 5.71 7.36
C LYS A 161 5.05 6.11 8.74
N LEU A 162 4.77 7.39 8.96
CA LEU A 162 4.21 7.88 10.23
C LEU A 162 2.81 7.31 10.46
N LYS A 163 1.93 7.31 9.45
CA LYS A 163 0.59 6.70 9.53
C LYS A 163 0.65 5.24 9.98
N TYR A 164 1.60 4.46 9.48
CA TYR A 164 1.85 3.11 9.99
C TYR A 164 2.32 3.12 11.45
N ARG A 165 3.38 3.85 11.78
CA ARG A 165 3.96 3.87 13.15
C ARG A 165 2.94 4.29 14.21
N ASP A 166 2.06 5.21 13.87
CA ASP A 166 1.01 5.76 14.72
C ASP A 166 -0.32 4.98 14.60
N MET A 167 -0.34 3.89 13.82
CA MET A 167 -1.51 3.00 13.62
C MET A 167 -2.76 3.75 13.10
N HIS A 168 -2.55 4.76 12.27
CA HIS A 168 -3.56 5.28 11.34
C HIS A 168 -3.71 4.38 10.12
N LEU A 169 -2.71 3.53 9.85
CA LEU A 169 -2.82 2.37 8.98
C LEU A 169 -2.45 1.11 9.77
N ILE A 170 -3.35 0.13 9.76
CA ILE A 170 -3.16 -1.13 10.50
C ILE A 170 -3.30 -2.28 9.52
N SER A 171 -2.20 -2.97 9.24
CA SER A 171 -2.17 -4.12 8.34
C SER A 171 -1.94 -5.39 9.14
N CYS A 172 -2.70 -6.43 8.81
CA CYS A 172 -2.51 -7.79 9.30
C CYS A 172 -2.59 -8.75 8.11
N ARG A 173 -1.67 -9.71 8.02
CA ARG A 173 -1.69 -10.70 6.94
C ARG A 173 -3.04 -11.41 6.85
N GLY A 174 -3.58 -11.55 5.64
CA GLY A 174 -4.90 -12.13 5.38
C GLY A 174 -6.09 -11.17 5.50
N TYR A 175 -5.89 -9.94 5.97
CA TYR A 175 -6.94 -8.93 6.17
C TYR A 175 -6.70 -7.67 5.37
N ILE A 176 -7.77 -6.92 5.12
CA ILE A 176 -7.68 -5.61 4.45
C ILE A 176 -7.07 -4.59 5.41
N THR A 177 -6.05 -3.85 4.96
CA THR A 177 -5.46 -2.77 5.78
C THR A 177 -6.54 -1.80 6.26
N LEU A 178 -6.64 -1.59 7.58
CA LEU A 178 -7.56 -0.63 8.16
C LEU A 178 -6.99 0.77 8.02
N GLU A 179 -7.88 1.73 7.79
CA GLU A 179 -7.62 3.16 7.85
C GLU A 179 -8.62 3.79 8.83
N PRO A 180 -8.41 3.66 10.16
CA PRO A 180 -9.38 4.13 11.13
C PRO A 180 -9.48 5.66 11.10
N LYS A 181 -10.65 6.18 10.76
CA LYS A 181 -10.96 7.60 10.77
C LYS A 181 -11.57 7.98 12.11
N ASP A 182 -11.06 9.07 12.70
CA ASP A 182 -11.61 9.67 13.93
C ASP A 182 -11.64 8.76 15.18
N VAL A 183 -10.77 7.75 15.26
CA VAL A 183 -10.63 6.88 16.44
C VAL A 183 -9.43 7.29 17.29
N ASP A 184 -9.70 8.03 18.37
CA ASP A 184 -8.68 8.48 19.33
C ASP A 184 -8.01 7.30 20.05
N GLU A 185 -6.68 7.33 20.24
CA GLU A 185 -5.97 6.34 21.05
C GLU A 185 -6.49 6.32 22.50
N ARG A 186 -6.62 5.12 23.06
CA ARG A 186 -6.97 4.89 24.46
C ARG A 186 -5.76 4.41 25.25
N GLU A 187 -5.58 4.92 26.45
CA GLU A 187 -4.50 4.47 27.36
C GLU A 187 -4.91 3.29 28.24
N ASP A 188 -6.21 3.12 28.46
CA ASP A 188 -6.76 2.06 29.32
C ASP A 188 -6.65 0.69 28.64
N THR A 189 -6.35 -0.35 29.44
CA THR A 189 -6.36 -1.73 28.96
C THR A 189 -7.79 -2.19 28.68
N ILE A 190 -8.01 -2.67 27.46
CA ILE A 190 -9.28 -3.24 27.00
C ILE A 190 -9.28 -4.74 27.28
N ASP A 191 -10.36 -5.20 27.89
CA ASP A 191 -10.62 -6.62 28.13
C ASP A 191 -11.19 -7.26 26.85
N GLU A 192 -10.68 -8.44 26.48
CA GLU A 192 -11.14 -9.14 25.28
C GLU A 192 -12.62 -9.53 25.40
N ASP A 193 -13.07 -9.90 26.60
CA ASP A 193 -14.47 -10.27 26.83
C ASP A 193 -15.41 -9.05 26.61
N GLU A 194 -14.95 -7.83 26.87
CA GLU A 194 -15.69 -6.59 26.55
C GLU A 194 -15.87 -6.46 25.04
N VAL A 195 -14.79 -6.62 24.28
CA VAL A 195 -14.78 -6.57 22.80
C VAL A 195 -15.71 -7.63 22.21
N LEU A 196 -15.64 -8.86 22.72
CA LEU A 196 -16.44 -9.99 22.26
C LEU A 196 -17.93 -9.90 22.65
N SER A 197 -18.26 -9.07 23.64
CA SER A 197 -19.64 -8.85 24.11
C SER A 197 -20.42 -7.80 23.31
N GLN A 198 -19.75 -7.07 22.41
CA GLN A 198 -20.38 -6.10 21.53
C GLN A 198 -21.47 -6.74 20.66
N THR A 199 -22.52 -5.97 20.37
CA THR A 199 -23.65 -6.40 19.53
C THR A 199 -23.58 -5.83 18.12
N GLU A 200 -22.73 -4.82 17.95
CA GLU A 200 -22.44 -4.11 16.73
C GLU A 200 -21.55 -4.95 15.81
N ASN A 201 -21.63 -4.61 14.54
CA ASN A 201 -20.77 -5.14 13.50
C ASN A 201 -19.29 -4.91 13.81
N TRP A 202 -18.43 -5.78 13.29
CA TRP A 202 -16.99 -5.63 13.51
C TRP A 202 -16.46 -4.31 12.90
N GLY A 203 -15.55 -3.66 13.61
CA GLY A 203 -14.93 -2.40 13.20
C GLY A 203 -15.38 -1.19 14.01
N THR A 204 -15.91 -1.40 15.22
CA THR A 204 -16.17 -0.31 16.17
C THR A 204 -14.85 0.29 16.66
N ASP A 205 -14.91 1.48 17.27
CA ASP A 205 -13.76 2.06 17.96
C ASP A 205 -13.11 1.09 18.96
N LEU A 206 -13.92 0.28 19.67
CA LEU A 206 -13.40 -0.69 20.62
C LEU A 206 -12.65 -1.83 19.92
N ASP A 207 -13.15 -2.32 18.78
CA ASP A 207 -12.46 -3.31 17.95
C ASP A 207 -11.10 -2.78 17.49
N ILE A 208 -11.08 -1.57 16.92
CA ILE A 208 -9.86 -0.92 16.44
C ILE A 208 -8.85 -0.73 17.57
N GLN A 209 -9.29 -0.22 18.72
CA GLN A 209 -8.42 0.00 19.86
C GLN A 209 -7.86 -1.31 20.43
N TYR A 210 -8.65 -2.38 20.42
CA TYR A 210 -8.16 -3.68 20.86
C TYR A 210 -7.09 -4.25 19.92
N ILE A 211 -7.25 -4.10 18.60
CA ILE A 211 -6.20 -4.45 17.64
C ILE A 211 -4.93 -3.62 17.89
N ARG A 212 -5.07 -2.30 18.09
CA ARG A 212 -3.94 -1.42 18.45
C ARG A 212 -3.24 -1.92 19.72
N GLN A 213 -3.99 -2.28 20.76
CA GLN A 213 -3.45 -2.82 22.00
C GLN A 213 -2.63 -4.10 21.74
N ILE A 214 -3.18 -5.06 20.98
CA ILE A 214 -2.45 -6.28 20.61
C ILE A 214 -1.10 -5.93 19.97
N TYR A 215 -1.06 -5.00 19.02
CA TYR A 215 0.19 -4.63 18.33
C TYR A 215 1.18 -3.97 19.30
N ARG A 216 0.72 -3.06 20.17
CA ARG A 216 1.56 -2.39 21.18
C ARG A 216 2.13 -3.38 22.19
N GLU A 217 1.35 -4.34 22.69
CA GLU A 217 1.82 -5.42 23.57
C GLU A 217 2.88 -6.31 22.89
N HIS A 218 2.80 -6.42 21.57
CA HIS A 218 3.77 -7.12 20.74
C HIS A 218 4.96 -6.26 20.30
N GLY A 219 5.09 -5.04 20.84
CA GLY A 219 6.27 -4.18 20.69
C GLY A 219 6.22 -3.22 19.50
N TRP A 220 5.05 -2.96 18.94
CA TRP A 220 4.88 -1.97 17.87
C TRP A 220 5.29 -0.54 18.30
N PRO A 221 6.00 0.23 17.45
CA PRO A 221 6.51 -0.15 16.12
C PRO A 221 7.94 -0.71 16.13
N ASP A 222 8.72 -0.50 17.19
CA ASP A 222 10.19 -0.68 17.10
C ASP A 222 10.68 -2.12 17.36
N LYS A 223 10.07 -2.83 18.31
CA LYS A 223 10.45 -4.22 18.68
C LYS A 223 9.32 -5.18 18.33
N PHE A 224 8.68 -4.92 17.21
CA PHE A 224 7.46 -5.59 16.81
C PHE A 224 7.71 -7.07 16.52
N ARG A 225 7.02 -7.93 17.26
CA ARG A 225 7.02 -9.38 17.05
C ARG A 225 5.86 -9.74 16.13
N ARG A 226 6.00 -9.42 14.84
CA ARG A 226 4.93 -9.54 13.84
C ARG A 226 4.19 -10.88 13.90
N SER A 227 4.90 -12.00 13.78
CA SER A 227 4.27 -13.32 13.73
C SER A 227 3.47 -13.66 14.99
N ASP A 228 3.92 -13.20 16.17
CA ASP A 228 3.20 -13.39 17.43
C ASP A 228 1.94 -12.50 17.49
N ALA A 229 2.04 -11.25 17.01
CA ALA A 229 0.92 -10.31 16.95
C ALA A 229 -0.16 -10.77 15.97
N GLU A 230 0.23 -11.19 14.76
CA GLU A 230 -0.68 -11.73 13.74
C GLU A 230 -1.36 -13.01 14.23
N ALA A 231 -0.64 -13.90 14.91
CA ALA A 231 -1.25 -15.09 15.52
C ALA A 231 -2.28 -14.71 16.59
N THR A 232 -2.00 -13.68 17.39
CA THR A 232 -2.94 -13.17 18.41
C THR A 232 -4.18 -12.55 17.76
N VAL A 233 -4.02 -11.75 16.69
CA VAL A 233 -5.15 -11.23 15.92
C VAL A 233 -5.98 -12.36 15.31
N ASN A 234 -5.36 -13.34 14.68
CA ASN A 234 -6.07 -14.47 14.07
C ASN A 234 -6.91 -15.22 15.12
N CYS A 235 -6.34 -15.54 16.28
CA CYS A 235 -7.10 -16.16 17.38
C CYS A 235 -8.24 -15.27 17.88
N HIS A 236 -8.04 -13.96 17.94
CA HIS A 236 -9.10 -13.02 18.30
C HIS A 236 -10.21 -12.96 17.24
N MET A 237 -9.85 -12.96 15.94
CA MET A 237 -10.81 -12.98 14.83
C MET A 237 -11.62 -14.28 14.81
N GLU A 238 -11.02 -15.44 15.07
CA GLU A 238 -11.76 -16.70 15.24
C GLU A 238 -12.84 -16.58 16.33
N ARG A 239 -12.52 -15.96 17.47
CA ARG A 239 -13.48 -15.74 18.57
C ARG A 239 -14.56 -14.73 18.21
N CYS A 240 -14.22 -13.65 17.51
CA CYS A 240 -15.19 -12.70 16.97
C CYS A 240 -16.18 -13.41 16.03
N GLN A 241 -15.69 -14.27 15.13
CA GLN A 241 -16.54 -15.05 14.24
C GLN A 241 -17.49 -15.97 15.03
N GLU A 242 -17.01 -16.64 16.07
CA GLU A 242 -17.82 -17.54 16.90
C GLU A 242 -18.87 -16.82 17.74
N ARG A 243 -18.53 -15.65 18.29
CA ARG A 243 -19.36 -14.91 19.26
C ARG A 243 -20.33 -13.93 18.59
N ARG A 244 -19.85 -13.22 17.56
CA ARG A 244 -20.55 -12.10 16.91
C ARG A 244 -20.97 -12.44 15.49
N GLY A 245 -20.39 -13.47 14.88
CA GLY A 245 -20.70 -13.86 13.50
C GLY A 245 -20.04 -12.99 12.43
N GLU A 246 -19.19 -12.04 12.85
CA GLU A 246 -18.48 -11.10 11.99
C GLU A 246 -17.01 -10.99 12.39
N THR A 247 -16.18 -10.60 11.43
CA THR A 247 -14.73 -10.46 11.57
C THR A 247 -14.22 -9.29 10.75
N TRP A 248 -12.95 -8.95 10.95
CA TRP A 248 -12.21 -8.10 10.04
C TRP A 248 -12.31 -8.66 8.61
N GLU A 249 -12.72 -7.81 7.67
CA GLU A 249 -12.76 -8.12 6.25
C GLU A 249 -11.44 -8.73 5.75
N HIS A 250 -11.56 -9.89 5.12
CA HIS A 250 -10.43 -10.63 4.56
C HIS A 250 -9.98 -10.02 3.22
N ASN A 251 -8.69 -10.12 2.95
CA ASN A 251 -8.16 -9.81 1.63
C ASN A 251 -8.40 -11.01 0.71
N ASP A 252 -9.59 -11.11 0.12
CA ASP A 252 -9.95 -12.20 -0.80
C ASP A 252 -9.21 -12.03 -2.14
N ASP A 253 -7.95 -12.47 -2.20
CA ASP A 253 -7.09 -12.40 -3.39
C ASP A 253 -7.47 -13.48 -4.42
N THR A 254 -8.74 -13.56 -4.82
CA THR A 254 -9.18 -14.50 -5.86
C THR A 254 -9.04 -13.97 -7.28
N THR A 255 -8.97 -12.66 -7.50
CA THR A 255 -8.83 -12.11 -8.87
C THR A 255 -8.12 -10.76 -8.83
N VAL A 256 -6.85 -10.73 -9.24
CA VAL A 256 -6.23 -9.48 -9.70
C VAL A 256 -6.57 -9.22 -11.17
N TRP A 257 -6.81 -10.29 -11.93
CA TRP A 257 -6.77 -10.30 -13.39
C TRP A 257 -7.69 -11.41 -13.97
N ASP A 258 -8.97 -11.40 -13.61
CA ASP A 258 -10.02 -12.19 -14.31
C ASP A 258 -11.02 -11.24 -14.99
#